data_AF-A0A1W9WYH5-F1
#
_entry.id   AF-A0A1W9WYH5-F1
#
_cell.length_a   1.000
_cell.length_b   1.000
_cell.length_c   1.000
_cell.angle_alpha   90.00
_cell.angle_beta   90.00
_cell.angle_gamma   90.00
#
_symmetry.space_group_name_H-M   'P 1'
#
loop_
_entity.id
_entity.type
_entity.pdbx_description
1 polymer ?
#
loop_
_entity_poly.entity_id
_entity_poly.type
_entity_poly.pdbx_seq_one_letter_code
_entity_poly.pdbx_strand_id
1 'polypeptide(L)'
;MRLFPLSISFIFYLLAAFVPNVHAHSGRIDDNGGHWDRKTATYHFHKGPLAEQSFPSKKVAVAALQAALQDNPPFPMQTITVASWNMHNLAYRGKETKLGIINLILSRYDLIVLQEVGKPKVIDHLQKALQEVFQLPYKS
;
A
#
# COMPACT_ATOMS: atom_id res chain seq x y z
N MET A 1 32.29 53.12 28.43
CA MET A 1 31.82 51.77 28.82
C MET A 1 32.25 50.78 27.76
N ARG A 2 33.14 49.82 28.08
CA ARG A 2 33.51 48.73 27.17
C ARG A 2 32.52 47.59 27.38
N LEU A 3 31.73 47.26 26.35
CA LEU A 3 30.86 46.10 26.34
C LEU A 3 31.76 44.85 26.26
N PHE A 4 31.75 44.02 27.30
CA PHE A 4 32.45 42.73 27.26
C PHE A 4 31.79 41.85 26.19
N PRO A 5 32.56 41.15 25.33
CA PRO A 5 31.96 40.23 24.38
C PRO A 5 31.26 39.14 25.18
N LEU A 6 29.95 39.01 24.98
CA LEU A 6 29.16 37.91 25.53
C LEU A 6 29.79 36.63 24.98
N SER A 7 30.65 35.98 25.79
CA SER A 7 31.40 34.81 25.37
C SER A 7 30.44 33.80 24.78
N ILE A 8 30.77 33.27 23.60
CA ILE A 8 29.97 32.28 22.88
C ILE A 8 29.58 31.11 23.81
N SER A 9 30.42 30.77 24.79
CA SER A 9 30.12 29.80 25.85
C SER A 9 28.89 30.13 26.70
N PHE A 10 28.60 31.39 26.98
CA PHE A 10 27.41 31.81 27.73
C PHE A 10 26.12 31.61 26.92
N ILE A 11 26.19 31.82 25.61
CA ILE A 11 25.08 31.54 24.68
C ILE A 11 24.81 30.03 24.62
N PHE A 12 25.86 29.21 24.55
CA PHE A 12 25.70 27.75 24.60
C PHE A 12 25.13 27.26 25.93
N TYR A 13 25.52 27.87 27.05
CA TYR A 13 24.96 27.55 28.36
C TYR A 13 23.46 27.89 28.46
N LEU A 14 23.05 29.05 27.94
CA LEU A 14 21.64 29.44 27.86
C LEU A 14 20.84 28.49 26.95
N LEU A 15 21.41 28.05 25.83
CA LEU A 15 20.72 27.15 24.90
C LEU A 15 20.50 25.74 25.51
N ALA A 16 21.45 25.25 26.32
CA ALA A 16 21.33 23.97 27.02
C ALA A 16 20.32 24.03 28.20
N ALA A 17 20.04 25.20 28.76
CA ALA A 17 19.04 25.35 29.82
C ALA A 17 17.59 25.25 29.32
N PHE A 18 17.37 25.33 28.00
CA PHE A 18 16.05 25.29 27.36
C PHE A 18 15.73 23.96 26.66
N VAL A 19 16.38 22.85 27.05
CA VAL A 19 15.99 21.54 26.51
C VAL A 19 14.64 21.13 27.13
N PRO A 20 13.56 21.00 26.35
CA PRO A 20 12.28 20.54 26.89
C PRO A 20 12.42 19.11 27.41
N ASN A 21 11.85 18.83 28.59
CA ASN A 21 11.77 17.48 29.14
C ASN A 21 10.85 16.60 28.26
N VAL A 22 11.43 15.91 27.30
CA VAL A 22 10.72 14.94 26.45
C VAL A 22 10.32 13.74 27.31
N HIS A 23 9.10 13.76 27.85
CA HIS A 23 8.53 12.63 28.59
C HIS A 23 8.07 11.56 27.60
N ALA A 24 9.01 10.73 27.15
CA ALA A 24 8.70 9.52 26.39
C ALA A 24 8.14 8.46 27.33
N HIS A 25 6.82 8.48 27.55
CA HIS A 25 6.12 7.38 28.21
C HIS A 25 5.32 6.59 27.18
N SER A 26 6.00 5.78 26.36
CA SER A 26 5.34 4.76 25.56
C SER A 26 5.24 3.48 26.40
N GLY A 27 4.06 3.22 26.97
CA GLY A 27 3.76 1.89 27.48
C GLY A 27 3.99 0.85 26.39
N ARG A 28 4.49 -0.34 26.76
CA ARG A 28 4.70 -1.43 25.80
C ARG A 28 3.37 -1.76 25.11
N ILE A 29 3.35 -1.57 23.79
CA ILE A 29 2.24 -1.97 22.91
C ILE A 29 2.18 -3.51 22.89
N ASP A 30 0.98 -4.08 22.95
CA ASP A 30 0.75 -5.52 22.85
C ASP A 30 0.58 -6.00 21.40
N ASP A 31 0.39 -7.31 21.21
CA ASP A 31 0.31 -7.93 19.88
C ASP A 31 -0.84 -7.41 19.02
N ASN A 32 -1.86 -6.80 19.63
CA ASN A 32 -2.99 -6.20 18.91
C ASN A 32 -2.69 -4.75 18.47
N GLY A 33 -1.52 -4.20 18.79
CA GLY A 33 -1.15 -2.83 18.41
C GLY A 33 -1.66 -1.76 19.39
N GLY A 34 -2.17 -2.15 20.57
CA GLY A 34 -2.63 -1.23 21.61
C GLY A 34 -2.02 -1.44 22.99
N HIS A 35 -2.46 -0.67 23.98
CA HIS A 35 -2.03 -0.82 25.37
C HIS A 35 -3.11 -0.35 26.35
N TRP A 36 -3.08 -0.88 27.57
CA TRP A 36 -3.95 -0.42 28.66
C TRP A 36 -3.34 0.78 29.36
N ASP A 37 -4.06 1.91 29.35
CA ASP A 37 -3.70 3.09 30.13
C ASP A 37 -4.38 3.01 31.51
N ARG A 38 -3.55 2.91 32.55
CA ARG A 38 -4.00 2.86 33.94
C ARG A 38 -4.51 4.21 34.45
N LYS A 39 -4.10 5.33 33.84
CA LYS A 39 -4.53 6.67 34.26
C LYS A 39 -5.95 6.96 33.82
N THR A 40 -6.30 6.58 32.60
CA THR A 40 -7.64 6.80 32.03
C THR A 40 -8.56 5.59 32.19
N ALA A 41 -8.03 4.45 32.65
CA ALA A 41 -8.74 3.18 32.71
C ALA A 41 -9.37 2.79 31.36
N THR A 42 -8.63 3.02 30.27
CA THR A 42 -9.05 2.69 28.91
C THR A 42 -7.92 2.00 28.13
N TYR A 43 -8.30 1.27 27.09
CA TYR A 43 -7.39 0.60 26.17
C TYR A 43 -7.25 1.41 24.89
N HIS A 44 -6.01 1.75 24.50
CA HIS A 44 -5.72 2.64 23.37
C HIS A 44 -4.91 1.93 22.29
N PHE A 45 -5.36 1.99 21.04
CA PHE A 45 -4.60 1.51 19.90
C PHE A 45 -3.61 2.57 19.40
N HIS A 46 -2.36 2.16 19.17
CA HIS A 46 -1.32 3.00 18.57
C HIS A 46 -1.07 2.62 17.10
N LYS A 47 -1.49 1.42 16.68
CA LYS A 47 -1.24 0.88 15.34
C LYS A 47 -2.45 0.07 14.86
N GLY A 48 -2.55 -0.11 13.54
CA GLY A 48 -3.58 -0.95 12.90
C GLY A 48 -4.86 -0.19 12.56
N PRO A 49 -5.93 -0.92 12.17
CA PRO A 49 -7.18 -0.32 11.68
C PRO A 49 -7.89 0.62 12.66
N LEU A 50 -7.60 0.48 13.95
CA LEU A 50 -8.19 1.26 15.03
C LEU A 50 -7.21 2.24 15.68
N ALA A 51 -6.09 2.56 15.03
CA ALA A 51 -5.11 3.51 15.57
C ALA A 51 -5.77 4.81 16.07
N GLU A 52 -5.28 5.32 17.20
CA GLU A 52 -5.78 6.52 17.90
C GLU A 52 -7.16 6.37 18.55
N GLN A 53 -7.79 5.18 18.46
CA GLN A 53 -9.04 4.90 19.15
C GLN A 53 -8.81 4.34 20.55
N SER A 54 -9.73 4.69 21.46
CA SER A 54 -9.73 4.23 22.85
C SER A 54 -11.04 3.52 23.20
N PHE A 55 -10.93 2.46 24.00
CA PHE A 55 -12.05 1.62 24.40
C PHE A 55 -12.10 1.43 25.92
N PRO A 56 -13.29 1.24 26.52
CA PRO A 56 -13.44 1.11 27.98
C PRO A 56 -12.80 -0.16 28.55
N SER A 57 -12.55 -1.18 27.73
CA SER A 57 -11.83 -2.39 28.16
C SER A 57 -11.10 -3.04 26.99
N LYS A 58 -10.07 -3.82 27.29
CA LYS A 58 -9.37 -4.64 26.28
C LYS A 58 -10.32 -5.60 25.55
N LYS A 59 -11.33 -6.16 26.25
CA LYS A 59 -12.30 -7.06 25.64
C LYS A 59 -13.12 -6.37 24.55
N VAL A 60 -13.60 -5.15 24.83
CA VAL A 60 -14.34 -4.32 23.86
C VAL A 60 -13.43 -3.91 22.71
N ALA A 61 -12.18 -3.53 23.00
CA ALA A 61 -11.18 -3.18 21.99
C ALA A 61 -10.90 -4.34 21.01
N VAL A 62 -10.74 -5.56 21.52
CA VAL A 62 -10.49 -6.75 20.70
C VAL A 62 -11.72 -7.10 19.86
N ALA A 63 -12.93 -6.99 20.41
CA ALA A 63 -14.15 -7.20 19.63
C ALA A 63 -14.30 -6.17 18.51
N ALA A 64 -14.01 -4.89 18.79
CA ALA A 64 -14.00 -3.83 17.78
C ALA A 64 -12.90 -4.06 16.73
N LEU A 65 -11.72 -4.52 17.13
CA LEU A 65 -10.63 -4.85 16.20
C LEU A 65 -11.03 -6.02 15.29
N GLN A 66 -11.64 -7.05 15.86
CA GLN A 66 -12.12 -8.20 15.10
C GLN A 66 -13.20 -7.79 14.08
N ALA A 67 -14.13 -6.93 14.47
CA ALA A 67 -15.12 -6.35 13.55
C ALA A 67 -14.44 -5.51 12.45
N ALA A 68 -13.47 -4.66 12.82
CA ALA A 68 -12.73 -3.83 11.86
C ALA A 68 -11.86 -4.66 10.89
N LEU A 69 -11.38 -5.83 11.31
CA LEU A 69 -10.67 -6.80 10.47
C LEU A 69 -11.62 -7.71 9.67
N GLN A 70 -12.90 -7.75 10.02
CA GLN A 70 -13.93 -8.40 9.20
C GLN A 70 -14.45 -7.46 8.11
N ASP A 71 -14.58 -6.16 8.41
CA ASP A 71 -14.97 -5.13 7.45
C ASP A 71 -13.81 -4.68 6.54
N ASN A 72 -12.55 -4.77 7.03
CA ASN A 72 -11.36 -4.70 6.19
C ASN A 72 -10.91 -6.11 5.87
N PRO A 73 -11.19 -6.67 4.68
CA PRO A 73 -10.77 -8.02 4.34
C PRO A 73 -9.26 -8.18 4.58
N PRO A 74 -8.78 -9.37 5.03
CA PRO A 74 -7.40 -9.64 5.44
C PRO A 74 -6.36 -9.50 4.30
N PHE A 75 -6.81 -9.13 3.12
CA PHE A 75 -5.98 -8.75 1.99
C PHE A 75 -6.40 -7.32 1.62
N PRO A 76 -5.46 -6.39 1.39
CA PRO A 76 -5.82 -5.17 0.66
C PRO A 76 -6.60 -5.64 -0.56
N MET A 77 -7.80 -5.11 -0.82
CA MET A 77 -8.58 -5.50 -2.00
C MET A 77 -7.69 -5.27 -3.22
N GLN A 78 -6.99 -6.32 -3.65
CA GLN A 78 -6.28 -6.34 -4.90
C GLN A 78 -7.40 -6.28 -5.91
N THR A 79 -7.60 -5.09 -6.47
CA THR A 79 -8.59 -4.88 -7.51
C THR A 79 -8.11 -5.69 -8.69
N ILE A 80 -8.66 -6.89 -8.88
CA ILE A 80 -8.37 -7.70 -10.05
C ILE A 80 -9.10 -7.04 -11.22
N THR A 81 -8.32 -6.53 -12.15
CA THR A 81 -8.82 -5.91 -13.36
C THR A 81 -8.99 -6.98 -14.43
N VAL A 82 -10.22 -7.12 -14.93
CA VAL A 82 -10.57 -8.13 -15.93
C VAL A 82 -11.04 -7.47 -17.21
N ALA A 83 -10.52 -7.91 -18.35
CA ALA A 83 -11.00 -7.52 -19.68
C ALA A 83 -11.47 -8.73 -20.49
N SER A 84 -12.51 -8.53 -21.28
CA SER A 84 -12.91 -9.45 -22.35
C SER A 84 -12.92 -8.70 -23.66
N TRP A 85 -12.27 -9.25 -24.68
CA TRP A 85 -12.16 -8.59 -25.98
C TRP A 85 -12.36 -9.58 -27.14
N ASN A 86 -13.24 -9.20 -28.07
CA ASN A 86 -13.42 -9.90 -29.32
C ASN A 86 -12.48 -9.34 -30.40
N MET A 87 -11.63 -10.20 -30.96
CA MET A 87 -10.54 -9.85 -31.86
C MET A 87 -10.91 -9.89 -33.36
N HIS A 88 -12.19 -10.11 -33.71
CA HIS A 88 -12.69 -10.21 -35.10
C HIS A 88 -12.17 -9.07 -36.01
N ASN A 89 -12.11 -7.85 -35.50
CA ASN A 89 -11.77 -6.65 -36.27
C ASN A 89 -10.26 -6.35 -36.35
N LEU A 90 -9.44 -7.05 -35.57
CA LEU A 90 -7.99 -6.80 -35.49
C LEU A 90 -7.20 -7.65 -36.49
N ALA A 91 -7.71 -8.84 -36.82
CA ALA A 91 -7.14 -9.74 -37.82
C ALA A 91 -7.38 -9.30 -39.28
N TYR A 92 -8.24 -8.31 -39.55
CA TYR A 92 -8.69 -7.96 -40.90
C TYR A 92 -7.94 -6.79 -41.56
N ARG A 93 -7.19 -5.96 -40.82
CA ARG A 93 -6.68 -4.67 -41.34
C ARG A 93 -5.16 -4.48 -41.46
N GLY A 94 -4.38 -5.57 -41.50
CA GLY A 94 -3.02 -5.59 -42.08
C GLY A 94 -2.03 -4.51 -41.61
N LYS A 95 -2.17 -3.94 -40.41
CA LYS A 95 -1.27 -2.90 -39.90
C LYS A 95 -0.68 -3.33 -38.56
N GLU A 96 0.58 -3.75 -38.61
CA GLU A 96 1.40 -4.11 -37.43
C GLU A 96 1.45 -3.00 -36.37
N THR A 97 1.17 -1.75 -36.76
CA THR A 97 1.04 -0.58 -35.89
C THR A 97 -0.05 -0.69 -34.81
N LYS A 98 -1.03 -1.60 -34.95
CA LYS A 98 -2.05 -1.83 -33.91
C LYS A 98 -1.59 -2.77 -32.79
N LEU A 99 -0.56 -3.58 -33.00
CA LEU A 99 -0.12 -4.59 -32.03
C LEU A 99 0.61 -3.96 -30.83
N GLY A 100 1.37 -2.89 -31.04
CA GLY A 100 1.99 -2.12 -29.94
C GLY A 100 0.96 -1.46 -29.02
N ILE A 101 -0.16 -0.98 -29.58
CA ILE A 101 -1.29 -0.42 -28.81
C ILE A 101 -1.99 -1.51 -28.00
N ILE A 102 -2.15 -2.71 -28.57
CA ILE A 102 -2.69 -3.86 -27.85
C ILE A 102 -1.82 -4.17 -26.64
N ASN A 103 -0.49 -4.22 -26.80
CA ASN A 103 0.40 -4.51 -25.67
C ASN A 103 0.23 -3.52 -24.50
N LEU A 104 0.07 -2.23 -24.82
CA LEU A 104 -0.18 -1.16 -23.84
C LEU A 104 -1.55 -1.25 -23.15
N ILE A 105 -2.55 -1.79 -23.85
CA ILE A 105 -3.90 -1.99 -23.30
C ILE A 105 -3.91 -3.24 -22.42
N LEU A 106 -3.31 -4.33 -22.89
CA LEU A 106 -3.29 -5.62 -22.19
C LEU A 106 -2.49 -5.54 -20.88
N SER A 107 -1.41 -4.74 -20.81
CA SER A 107 -0.64 -4.56 -19.58
C SER A 107 -1.38 -3.88 -18.43
N ARG A 108 -2.60 -3.36 -18.67
CA ARG A 108 -3.43 -2.71 -17.65
C ARG A 108 -4.37 -3.68 -16.93
N TYR A 109 -4.44 -4.93 -17.38
CA TYR A 109 -5.38 -5.92 -16.87
C TYR A 109 -4.64 -7.11 -16.27
N ASP A 110 -5.15 -7.61 -15.15
CA ASP A 110 -4.61 -8.81 -14.49
C ASP A 110 -5.09 -10.10 -15.17
N LEU A 111 -6.30 -10.07 -15.75
CA LEU A 111 -6.89 -11.19 -16.49
C LEU A 111 -7.53 -10.70 -17.79
N ILE A 112 -7.24 -11.41 -18.88
CA ILE A 112 -7.77 -11.05 -20.20
C ILE A 112 -8.31 -12.28 -20.90
N VAL A 113 -9.54 -12.16 -21.41
CA VAL A 113 -10.18 -13.17 -22.26
C VAL A 113 -10.24 -12.64 -23.69
N LEU A 114 -9.58 -13.33 -24.62
CA LEU A 114 -9.60 -13.00 -26.05
C LEU A 114 -10.49 -13.98 -26.81
N GLN A 115 -11.44 -13.46 -27.58
CA GLN A 115 -12.36 -14.25 -28.41
C GLN A 115 -12.02 -14.06 -29.89
N GLU A 116 -12.32 -15.08 -30.70
CA GLU A 116 -12.15 -15.04 -32.17
C GLU A 116 -10.71 -14.80 -32.66
N VAL A 117 -9.71 -15.32 -31.93
CA VAL A 117 -8.31 -15.32 -32.36
C VAL A 117 -8.08 -16.44 -33.38
N GLY A 118 -8.46 -16.20 -34.65
CA GLY A 118 -8.51 -17.26 -35.66
C GLY A 118 -7.25 -17.44 -36.52
N LYS A 119 -6.30 -16.49 -36.54
CA LYS A 119 -5.13 -16.55 -37.43
C LYS A 119 -3.86 -16.98 -36.69
N PRO A 120 -3.14 -18.04 -37.13
CA PRO A 120 -1.93 -18.53 -36.46
C PRO A 120 -0.87 -17.44 -36.20
N LYS A 121 -0.57 -16.61 -37.20
CA LYS A 121 0.38 -15.48 -37.06
C LYS A 121 -0.03 -14.45 -36.02
N VAL A 122 -1.33 -14.31 -35.72
CA VAL A 122 -1.83 -13.40 -34.68
C VAL A 122 -1.67 -14.04 -33.31
N ILE A 123 -1.86 -15.36 -33.21
CA ILE A 123 -1.62 -16.13 -31.98
C ILE A 123 -0.14 -16.04 -31.58
N ASP A 124 0.78 -16.29 -32.50
CA ASP A 124 2.23 -16.24 -32.22
C ASP A 124 2.66 -14.86 -31.71
N HIS A 125 2.16 -13.79 -32.34
CA HIS A 125 2.44 -12.42 -31.91
C HIS A 125 1.81 -12.07 -30.56
N LEU A 126 0.56 -12.48 -30.32
CA LEU A 126 -0.11 -12.26 -29.03
C LEU A 126 0.61 -13.02 -27.91
N GLN A 127 1.03 -14.25 -28.17
CA GLN A 127 1.79 -15.05 -27.23
C GLN A 127 3.10 -14.36 -26.86
N LYS A 128 3.86 -13.87 -27.84
CA LYS A 128 5.10 -13.13 -27.60
C LYS A 128 4.85 -11.85 -26.79
N ALA A 129 3.82 -11.07 -27.15
CA ALA A 129 3.47 -9.83 -26.46
C ALA A 129 3.03 -10.08 -25.00
N LEU A 130 2.17 -11.08 -24.78
CA LEU A 130 1.72 -11.48 -23.45
C LEU A 130 2.88 -12.03 -22.60
N GLN A 131 3.81 -12.78 -23.19
CA GLN A 131 5.02 -13.24 -22.49
C GLN A 131 5.89 -12.08 -22.01
N GLU A 132 6.09 -11.07 -22.85
CA GLU A 132 6.84 -9.85 -22.48
C GLU A 132 6.14 -9.07 -21.35
N VAL A 133 4.82 -8.98 -21.37
CA VAL A 133 4.04 -8.22 -20.37
C VAL A 133 3.89 -8.96 -19.04
N PHE A 134 3.58 -10.26 -19.09
CA PHE A 134 3.26 -11.06 -17.91
C PHE A 134 4.44 -11.89 -17.37
N GLN A 135 5.63 -11.78 -17.98
CA GLN A 135 6.84 -12.51 -17.57
C GLN A 135 6.62 -14.02 -17.40
N LEU A 136 5.74 -14.62 -18.22
CA LEU A 136 5.35 -16.02 -18.07
C LEU A 136 6.50 -16.97 -18.45
N PRO A 137 6.84 -17.99 -17.63
CA PRO A 137 7.85 -18.98 -17.97
C PRO A 137 7.39 -19.84 -19.15
N TYR A 138 8.32 -20.12 -20.07
CA TYR A 138 8.11 -20.93 -21.26
C TYR A 138 7.78 -22.39 -20.88
N LYS A 139 6.71 -22.97 -21.44
CA LYS A 139 6.60 -24.42 -21.60
C LYS A 139 6.74 -24.73 -23.09
N SER A 140 7.90 -25.31 -23.42
CA SER A 140 8.18 -25.99 -24.69
C SER A 140 7.27 -27.19 -24.85
#